data_AF-A0A945CPI5-F1
#
_entry.id   AF-A0A945CPI5-F1
#
_cell.length_a   1.000
_cell.length_b   1.000
_cell.length_c   1.000
_cell.angle_alpha   90.00
_cell.angle_beta   90.00
_cell.angle_gamma   90.00
#
_symmetry.space_group_name_H-M   'P 1'
#
loop_
_entity.id
_entity.type
_entity.pdbx_description
1 polymer ?
#
loop_
_entity_poly.entity_id
_entity_poly.type
_entity_poly.pdbx_seq_one_letter_code
_entity_poly.pdbx_strand_id
1 'polypeptide(L)'
;MSVKSEISEELHRTLKEMMDVIESGVKDGGPGIVDLVKRIDAIGKEWGEDAPKMLRHYLEKNSYSKALDFLEGRDETAEPNC
;
A
#
# COMPACT_ATOMS: atom_id res chain seq x y z
N MET A 1 17.72 0.08 12.23
CA MET A 1 16.36 -0.02 11.67
C MET A 1 16.50 -0.45 10.22
N SER A 2 15.79 -1.49 9.79
CA SER A 2 15.85 -1.94 8.40
C SER A 2 14.93 -1.04 7.57
N VAL A 3 15.47 -0.40 6.54
CA VAL A 3 14.77 0.46 5.57
C VAL A 3 13.45 -0.19 5.06
N LYS A 4 13.44 -1.52 4.95
CA LYS A 4 12.28 -2.33 4.57
C LYS A 4 11.05 -2.17 5.48
N SER A 5 11.28 -2.00 6.79
CA SER A 5 10.20 -1.79 7.77
C SER A 5 9.57 -0.42 7.57
N GLU A 6 10.39 0.61 7.37
CA GLU A 6 9.93 2.00 7.24
C GLU A 6 9.09 2.19 5.98
N ILE A 7 9.55 1.64 4.83
CA ILE A 7 8.81 1.67 3.56
C ILE A 7 7.48 0.91 3.68
N SER A 8 7.48 -0.26 4.33
CA SER A 8 6.27 -1.06 4.57
C SER A 8 5.25 -0.31 5.44
N GLU A 9 5.73 0.32 6.52
CA GLU A 9 4.89 1.11 7.42
C GLU A 9 4.34 2.39 6.76
N GLU A 10 5.12 3.01 5.88
CA GLU A 10 4.67 4.16 5.08
C GLU A 10 3.61 3.73 4.06
N LEU A 11 3.81 2.61 3.36
CA LEU A 11 2.83 2.07 2.43
C LEU A 11 1.52 1.74 3.14
N HIS A 12 1.59 1.04 4.27
CA HIS A 12 0.43 0.66 5.07
C HIS A 12 -0.36 1.91 5.53
N ARG A 13 0.33 2.95 6.02
CA ARG A 13 -0.32 4.22 6.39
C ARG A 13 -0.99 4.89 5.20
N THR A 14 -0.31 4.97 4.07
CA THR A 14 -0.83 5.62 2.86
C THR A 14 -2.05 4.89 2.30
N LEU A 15 -2.05 3.55 2.30
CA LEU A 15 -3.18 2.73 1.88
C LEU A 15 -4.39 2.92 2.80
N LYS A 16 -4.19 2.94 4.13
CA LYS A 16 -5.27 3.23 5.09
C LYS A 16 -5.86 4.61 4.89
N GLU A 17 -5.01 5.61 4.70
CA GLU A 17 -5.46 6.97 4.45
C GLU A 17 -6.29 7.05 3.16
N MET A 18 -5.88 6.37 2.09
CA MET A 18 -6.65 6.29 0.87
C MET A 18 -8.03 5.65 1.07
N MET A 19 -8.11 4.54 1.82
CA MET A 19 -9.39 3.90 2.13
C MET A 19 -10.31 4.84 2.92
N ASP A 20 -9.77 5.52 3.94
CA ASP A 20 -10.50 6.51 4.73
C ASP A 20 -11.04 7.67 3.88
N VAL A 21 -10.27 8.19 2.93
CA VAL A 21 -10.75 9.23 2.00
C VAL A 21 -11.85 8.71 1.08
N ILE A 22 -11.76 7.45 0.62
CA ILE A 22 -12.78 6.84 -0.23
C ILE A 22 -14.08 6.61 0.55
N GLU A 23 -14.00 6.14 1.78
CA GLU A 23 -15.17 5.86 2.63
C GLU A 23 -15.83 7.16 3.14
N SER A 24 -15.04 8.12 3.61
CA SER A 24 -15.54 9.37 4.18
C SER A 24 -15.88 10.42 3.11
N GLY A 25 -15.39 10.25 1.88
CA GLY A 25 -15.67 11.11 0.73
C GLY A 25 -15.00 12.49 0.75
N VAL A 26 -14.45 12.92 1.89
CA VAL A 26 -13.74 14.21 2.05
C VAL A 26 -12.69 14.09 3.16
N LYS A 27 -11.46 14.52 2.88
CA LYS A 27 -10.47 14.84 3.91
C LYS A 27 -10.18 16.34 3.86
N ASP A 28 -10.79 17.10 4.76
CA ASP A 28 -10.58 18.54 4.84
C ASP A 28 -9.12 18.82 5.24
N GLY A 29 -8.37 19.51 4.36
CA GLY A 29 -6.95 19.83 4.58
C GLY A 29 -5.95 18.66 4.43
N GLY A 30 -6.38 17.48 3.96
CA GLY A 30 -5.51 16.33 3.70
C GLY A 30 -5.10 16.16 2.23
N PRO A 31 -4.16 15.24 1.93
CA PRO A 31 -3.83 14.89 0.54
C PRO A 31 -5.05 14.28 -0.16
N GLY A 32 -5.27 14.68 -1.42
CA GLY A 32 -6.36 14.11 -2.21
C GLY A 32 -6.06 12.66 -2.62
N ILE A 33 -7.08 11.92 -3.08
CA ILE A 33 -6.93 10.54 -3.60
C ILE A 33 -5.81 10.46 -4.65
N VAL A 34 -5.71 11.47 -5.53
CA VAL A 34 -4.67 11.51 -6.57
C VAL A 34 -3.27 11.61 -5.98
N ASP A 35 -3.08 12.38 -4.90
CA ASP A 35 -1.79 12.52 -4.23
C ASP A 35 -1.42 11.23 -3.49
N LEU A 36 -2.40 10.57 -2.86
CA LEU A 36 -2.22 9.28 -2.21
C LEU A 36 -1.81 8.20 -3.21
N VAL A 37 -2.45 8.13 -4.38
CA VAL A 37 -2.06 7.21 -5.46
C VAL A 37 -0.63 7.47 -5.93
N LYS A 38 -0.25 8.73 -6.16
CA LYS A 38 1.14 9.08 -6.53
C LYS A 38 2.14 8.68 -5.45
N ARG A 39 1.78 8.84 -4.17
CA ARG A 39 2.62 8.45 -3.05
C ARG A 39 2.81 6.92 -3.02
N ILE A 40 1.74 6.15 -3.21
CA ILE A 40 1.80 4.69 -3.30
C ILE A 40 2.70 4.23 -4.45
N ASP A 41 2.57 4.84 -5.63
CA ASP A 41 3.44 4.53 -6.79
C ASP A 41 4.91 4.86 -6.51
N ALA A 42 5.18 5.99 -5.85
CA ALA A 42 6.55 6.36 -5.47
C ALA A 42 7.15 5.36 -4.48
N ILE A 43 6.39 4.97 -3.45
CA ILE A 43 6.79 3.96 -2.47
C ILE A 43 7.03 2.61 -3.14
N GLY A 44 6.15 2.18 -4.05
CA GLY A 44 6.32 0.93 -4.79
C GLY A 44 7.59 0.91 -5.66
N LYS A 45 7.92 2.04 -6.30
CA LYS A 45 9.17 2.20 -7.06
C LYS A 45 10.41 2.23 -6.17
N GLU A 46 10.34 2.90 -5.03
CA GLU A 46 11.44 2.98 -4.06
C GLU A 46 11.73 1.61 -3.43
N TRP A 47 10.68 0.85 -3.11
CA TRP A 47 10.82 -0.51 -2.59
C TRP A 47 11.39 -1.48 -3.64
N GLY A 48 11.04 -1.27 -4.93
CA GLY A 48 11.68 -1.95 -6.04
C GLY A 48 11.61 -3.47 -5.96
N GLU A 49 12.72 -4.15 -6.22
CA GLU A 49 12.80 -5.63 -6.22
C GLU A 49 12.85 -6.24 -4.82
N ASP A 50 13.08 -5.44 -3.78
CA ASP A 50 13.02 -5.88 -2.39
C ASP A 50 11.59 -6.05 -1.86
N ALA A 51 10.59 -5.54 -2.60
CA ALA A 51 9.18 -5.71 -2.27
C ALA A 51 8.72 -7.16 -2.50
N PRO A 52 7.89 -7.72 -1.61
CA PRO A 52 7.27 -9.02 -1.84
C PRO A 52 6.54 -9.05 -3.19
N LYS A 53 6.73 -10.12 -3.97
CA LYS A 53 6.15 -10.26 -5.33
C LYS A 53 4.63 -10.04 -5.34
N MET A 54 3.93 -10.61 -4.36
CA MET A 54 2.47 -10.45 -4.22
C MET A 54 2.07 -9.00 -3.96
N LEU A 55 2.80 -8.30 -3.09
CA LEU A 55 2.54 -6.89 -2.82
C LEU A 55 2.74 -6.03 -4.06
N ARG A 56 3.85 -6.24 -4.79
CA ARG A 56 4.08 -5.58 -6.09
C ARG A 56 2.94 -5.83 -7.06
N HIS A 57 2.49 -7.09 -7.17
CA HIS A 57 1.38 -7.44 -8.03
C HIS A 57 0.10 -6.66 -7.67
N TYR A 58 -0.22 -6.55 -6.39
CA TYR A 58 -1.38 -5.77 -5.95
C TYR A 58 -1.25 -4.28 -6.28
N LEU A 59 -0.06 -3.70 -6.09
CA LEU A 59 0.21 -2.30 -6.46
C LEU A 59 0.08 -2.07 -7.97
N GLU A 60 0.62 -2.96 -8.81
CA GLU A 60 0.52 -2.88 -10.27
C GLU A 60 -0.93 -3.01 -10.78
N LYS A 61 -1.77 -3.74 -10.06
CA LYS A 61 -3.19 -3.92 -10.36
C LYS A 61 -4.09 -2.85 -9.74
N ASN A 62 -3.53 -1.83 -9.07
CA ASN A 62 -4.28 -0.86 -8.26
C ASN A 62 -5.23 -1.52 -7.25
N SER A 63 -4.89 -2.72 -6.80
CA SER A 63 -5.65 -3.50 -5.82
C SER A 63 -5.22 -3.10 -4.41
N TYR A 64 -5.46 -1.83 -4.05
CA TYR A 64 -4.98 -1.22 -2.81
C TYR A 64 -5.54 -1.88 -1.54
N SER A 65 -6.78 -2.36 -1.57
CA SER A 65 -7.35 -3.16 -0.47
C SER A 65 -6.59 -4.45 -0.25
N LYS A 66 -6.25 -5.18 -1.31
CA LYS A 66 -5.43 -6.40 -1.25
C LYS A 66 -4.00 -6.14 -0.78
N ALA A 67 -3.41 -5.04 -1.24
CA ALA A 67 -2.11 -4.60 -0.73
C ALA A 67 -2.16 -4.33 0.78
N LEU A 68 -3.25 -3.72 1.27
CA LEU A 68 -3.44 -3.47 2.69
C LEU A 68 -3.64 -4.77 3.48
N ASP A 69 -4.50 -5.68 3.01
CA ASP A 69 -4.71 -6.99 3.63
C ASP A 69 -3.40 -7.79 3.72
N PHE A 70 -2.56 -7.74 2.68
CA PHE A 70 -1.25 -8.39 2.67
C PHE A 70 -0.33 -7.82 3.76
N LEU A 71 -0.29 -6.49 3.92
CA LEU A 71 0.51 -5.82 4.95
C LEU A 71 -0.03 -6.06 6.37
N GLU A 72 -1.35 -6.23 6.52
CA GLU A 72 -1.98 -6.56 7.81
C GLU A 72 -1.91 -8.07 8.14
N GLY A 73 -1.38 -8.90 7.24
CA GLY A 73 -1.34 -10.36 7.40
C GLY A 73 -2.73 -11.01 7.35
N ARG A 74 -3.71 -10.33 6.75
CA ARG A 74 -5.09 -10.80 6.56
C ARG A 74 -5.34 -11.42 5.20
N ASP A 75 -4.39 -11.33 4.28
CA ASP A 75 -4.55 -11.95 2.96
C ASP A 75 -4.41 -13.48 3.08
N GLU A 76 -5.56 -14.16 3.12
CA GLU A 76 -5.67 -15.63 3.16
C GLU A 76 -5.17 -16.28 1.85
N THR A 77 -5.02 -15.48 0.79
CA THR A 77 -4.47 -15.88 -0.51
C THR A 77 -2.96 -15.66 -0.64
N ALA A 78 -2.30 -15.16 0.42
CA ALA A 78 -0.85 -15.17 0.53
C ALA A 78 -0.43 -16.61 0.81
N GLU A 79 -0.60 -17.47 -0.19
CA GLU A 79 -0.10 -18.83 -0.14
C GLU A 79 1.39 -18.78 0.24
N PRO A 80 1.82 -19.63 1.17
CA PRO A 80 3.21 -19.70 1.55
C PRO A 80 3.98 -20.27 0.35
N ASN A 81 4.85 -19.45 -0.25
CA ASN A 81 5.97 -19.89 -1.08
C ASN A 81 5.60 -20.60 -2.41
N CYS A 82 5.76 -19.89 -3.53
CA CYS A 82 6.07 -20.49 -4.85
C CYS A 82 7.11 -19.62 -5.59
#